data_AF-A0A239MKD8-F1
#
_entry.id   AF-A0A239MKD8-F1
#
_cell.length_a   1.000
_cell.length_b   1.000
_cell.length_c   1.000
_cell.angle_alpha   90.00
_cell.angle_beta   90.00
_cell.angle_gamma   90.00
#
_symmetry.space_group_name_H-M   'P 1'
#
loop_
_entity.id
_entity.type
_entity.pdbx_description
1 polymer ?
#
loop_
_entity_poly.entity_id
_entity_poly.type
_entity_poly.pdbx_seq_one_letter_code
_entity_poly.pdbx_strand_id
1 'polypeptide(L)'
;MSNLIESPPQELAADNEIRLSAPPTPTQLPNEPVRWRLIRLLVALPLLVVSLAALFPLSVVPVSTQAVVNARLSEVKAPIEGQVGEVRLETGDSVVTNQVLATTTVAPSMLHAEAVGDTRRRSDLKEESAKLNASLIAAQLEKARYDKMYNDYMQHTGADLTLQVREAQTAYDTAQKRAQSAADDLERNRQALKEHLISRPMLDQATEKADAAQSEADTRGANLRRLKQQASDVKAGFVLDPSKTPAFLSARDNAAAQVDRLREEKAALDDQLLGSDGLPTPVTGANGEPVKGARTTIYSPVSGTIWSRTVATGQAVQEGDDLFRIADANSIHVEVWLDRRYGPQLAIGDIALVYLNGMGKELRGRVTSFEGTSRRRLDEEVNAIDLQAVHPDQYHVSIELDPVDRRAEYIGQSAKVLFPGSKHPLRASIYFWITRM
;
A
#
# COMPACT_ATOMS: atom_id res chain seq x y z
N MET A 1 -23.05 -82.35 17.11
CA MET A 1 -22.74 -83.54 17.93
C MET A 1 -23.42 -83.35 19.27
N SER A 2 -24.13 -84.40 19.71
CA SER A 2 -24.63 -84.64 21.07
C SER A 2 -25.85 -83.80 21.47
N ASN A 3 -27.07 -84.33 21.34
CA ASN A 3 -27.72 -85.41 22.12
C ASN A 3 -28.61 -84.77 23.20
N LEU A 4 -29.94 -84.87 23.02
CA LEU A 4 -30.80 -85.94 23.55
C LEU A 4 -30.94 -85.83 25.06
N ILE A 5 -32.17 -85.67 25.55
CA ILE A 5 -32.96 -86.62 26.35
C ILE A 5 -34.22 -85.85 26.78
N GLU A 6 -35.47 -86.34 26.83
CA GLU A 6 -36.10 -87.61 26.47
C GLU A 6 -37.62 -87.42 26.73
N SER A 7 -38.43 -88.10 25.93
CA SER A 7 -39.91 -88.19 25.95
C SER A 7 -40.44 -88.89 27.24
N PRO A 8 -41.77 -89.05 27.52
CA PRO A 8 -42.72 -89.78 26.68
C PRO A 8 -44.20 -89.28 26.69
N PRO A 9 -45.08 -89.91 25.87
CA PRO A 9 -46.43 -89.44 25.55
C PRO A 9 -47.54 -90.27 26.20
N GLN A 10 -48.80 -89.81 26.14
CA GLN A 10 -49.97 -90.71 26.20
C GLN A 10 -51.21 -90.13 25.50
N GLU A 11 -51.42 -90.67 24.30
CA GLU A 11 -52.66 -91.13 23.67
C GLU A 11 -53.89 -91.30 24.60
N LEU A 12 -55.06 -90.76 24.23
CA LEU A 12 -56.23 -91.54 23.74
C LEU A 12 -57.49 -90.67 23.61
N ALA A 13 -58.18 -90.93 22.51
CA ALA A 13 -59.51 -90.43 22.16
C ALA A 13 -60.60 -90.89 23.13
N ALA A 14 -61.65 -90.08 23.28
CA ALA A 14 -63.05 -90.49 23.08
C ALA A 14 -64.02 -89.33 23.39
N ASP A 15 -64.91 -89.08 22.44
CA ASP A 15 -66.34 -88.84 22.61
C ASP A 15 -66.82 -87.90 23.72
N ASN A 16 -67.35 -86.75 23.32
CA ASN A 16 -68.71 -86.44 23.76
C ASN A 16 -69.47 -85.59 22.75
N GLU A 17 -70.55 -86.18 22.27
CA GLU A 17 -71.55 -85.62 21.39
C GLU A 17 -72.50 -84.64 22.11
N ILE A 18 -72.93 -83.63 21.35
CA ILE A 18 -74.25 -82.97 21.35
C ILE A 18 -74.66 -82.18 22.62
N ARG A 19 -74.67 -80.85 22.46
CA ARG A 19 -75.90 -80.03 22.66
C ARG A 19 -75.97 -78.88 21.66
N LEU A 20 -76.99 -78.94 20.79
CA LEU A 20 -77.46 -77.81 19.98
C LEU A 20 -77.97 -76.69 20.91
N SER A 21 -77.51 -75.46 20.69
CA SER A 21 -78.17 -74.24 21.12
C SER A 21 -78.21 -73.22 19.96
N ALA A 22 -79.38 -72.59 19.82
CA ALA A 22 -79.90 -71.86 18.66
C ALA A 22 -79.07 -70.65 18.18
N PRO A 23 -79.24 -70.22 16.91
CA PRO A 23 -78.55 -69.04 16.36
C PRO A 23 -79.11 -67.72 16.93
N PRO A 24 -78.28 -66.68 17.18
CA PRO A 24 -78.77 -65.36 17.55
C PRO A 24 -79.30 -64.56 16.33
N THR A 25 -80.48 -64.00 16.51
CA THR A 25 -81.25 -63.10 15.62
C THR A 25 -80.46 -61.84 15.20
N PRO A 26 -80.63 -61.32 13.96
CA PRO A 26 -79.91 -60.13 13.50
C PRO A 26 -80.40 -58.83 14.17
N THR A 27 -79.47 -58.10 14.80
CA THR A 27 -79.71 -56.80 15.44
C THR A 27 -79.85 -55.69 14.40
N GLN A 28 -81.00 -55.03 14.34
CA GLN A 28 -81.22 -53.83 13.53
C GLN A 28 -80.44 -52.63 14.10
N LEU A 29 -79.75 -51.89 13.24
CA LEU A 29 -79.08 -50.62 13.57
C LEU A 29 -80.13 -49.52 13.83
N PRO A 30 -80.05 -48.74 14.93
CA PRO A 30 -81.02 -47.69 15.20
C PRO A 30 -80.80 -46.49 14.26
N ASN A 31 -81.87 -46.02 13.61
CA ASN A 31 -81.90 -44.73 12.94
C ASN A 31 -81.84 -43.60 13.98
N GLU A 32 -80.69 -42.94 14.11
CA GLU A 32 -80.58 -41.74 14.96
C GLU A 32 -81.31 -40.53 14.35
N PRO A 33 -82.02 -39.72 15.16
CA PRO A 33 -82.74 -38.56 14.67
C PRO A 33 -81.77 -37.46 14.20
N VAL A 34 -82.06 -36.87 13.03
CA VAL A 34 -81.26 -35.83 12.33
C VAL A 34 -80.79 -34.67 13.25
N ARG A 35 -81.54 -34.38 14.32
CA ARG A 35 -81.22 -33.35 15.32
C ARG A 35 -79.90 -33.61 16.07
N TRP A 36 -79.55 -34.88 16.35
CA TRP A 36 -78.28 -35.21 17.02
C TRP A 36 -77.05 -34.99 16.13
N ARG A 37 -77.20 -35.16 14.82
CA ARG A 37 -76.14 -34.83 13.84
C ARG A 37 -75.87 -33.33 13.78
N LEU A 38 -76.92 -32.51 13.83
CA LEU A 38 -76.81 -31.05 13.88
C LEU A 38 -76.17 -30.54 15.18
N ILE A 39 -76.50 -31.14 16.33
CA ILE A 39 -75.88 -30.78 17.63
C ILE A 39 -74.40 -31.15 17.66
N ARG A 40 -74.02 -32.35 17.16
CA ARG A 40 -72.60 -32.73 17.04
C ARG A 40 -71.84 -31.79 16.12
N LEU A 41 -72.43 -31.35 15.01
CA LEU A 41 -71.81 -30.36 14.12
C LEU A 41 -71.65 -28.99 14.77
N LEU A 42 -72.65 -28.53 15.53
CA LEU A 42 -72.60 -27.25 16.25
C LEU A 42 -71.56 -27.21 17.37
N VAL A 43 -71.24 -28.36 17.98
CA VAL A 43 -70.20 -28.45 19.02
C VAL A 43 -68.82 -28.76 18.41
N ALA A 44 -68.74 -29.61 17.39
CA ALA A 44 -67.47 -30.01 16.79
C ALA A 44 -66.82 -28.89 15.97
N LEU A 45 -67.61 -28.07 15.26
CA LEU A 45 -67.08 -26.98 14.44
C LEU A 45 -66.32 -25.91 15.27
N PRO A 46 -66.86 -25.36 16.37
CA PRO A 46 -66.11 -24.40 17.18
C PRO A 46 -64.90 -25.07 17.88
N LEU A 47 -65.00 -26.32 18.29
CA LEU A 47 -63.87 -27.07 18.86
C LEU A 47 -62.75 -27.27 17.84
N LEU A 48 -63.10 -27.53 16.58
CA LEU A 48 -62.14 -27.63 15.48
C LEU A 48 -61.51 -26.26 15.19
N VAL A 49 -62.30 -25.18 15.16
CA VAL A 49 -61.77 -23.82 14.99
C VAL A 49 -60.82 -23.43 16.12
N VAL A 50 -61.15 -23.74 17.38
CA VAL A 50 -60.27 -23.49 18.52
C VAL A 50 -59.00 -24.34 18.46
N SER A 51 -59.12 -25.62 18.11
CA SER A 51 -57.96 -26.51 17.94
C SER A 51 -57.05 -26.03 16.79
N LEU A 52 -57.63 -25.56 15.68
CA LEU A 52 -56.88 -25.05 14.54
C LEU A 52 -56.26 -23.69 14.86
N ALA A 53 -56.95 -22.82 15.59
CA ALA A 53 -56.44 -21.54 16.07
C ALA A 53 -55.30 -21.71 17.09
N ALA A 54 -55.38 -22.73 17.96
CA ALA A 54 -54.33 -23.05 18.91
C ALA A 54 -53.07 -23.64 18.24
N LEU A 55 -53.23 -24.35 17.12
CA LEU A 55 -52.12 -24.93 16.33
C LEU A 55 -51.49 -23.93 15.35
N PHE A 56 -52.24 -22.91 14.91
CA PHE A 56 -51.77 -21.91 13.95
C PHE A 56 -50.53 -21.11 14.36
N PRO A 57 -50.34 -20.66 15.62
CA PRO A 57 -49.19 -19.85 15.99
C PRO A 57 -47.86 -20.61 15.97
N LEU A 58 -47.85 -21.95 16.10
CA LEU A 58 -46.61 -22.73 16.12
C LEU A 58 -45.99 -23.00 14.73
N SER A 59 -46.75 -22.83 13.64
CA SER A 59 -46.30 -23.27 12.32
C SER A 59 -45.70 -22.16 11.43
N VAL A 60 -45.70 -20.89 11.86
CA VAL A 60 -45.45 -19.78 10.91
C VAL A 60 -44.54 -18.64 11.41
N VAL A 61 -43.79 -18.86 12.48
CA VAL A 61 -42.73 -17.92 12.90
C VAL A 61 -41.38 -18.48 12.47
N PRO A 62 -40.62 -17.79 11.60
CA PRO A 62 -39.26 -18.19 11.28
C PRO A 62 -38.39 -18.09 12.54
N VAL A 63 -37.87 -19.24 12.98
CA VAL A 63 -36.91 -19.35 14.09
C VAL A 63 -35.53 -19.56 13.50
N SER A 64 -34.56 -18.75 13.92
CA SER A 64 -33.16 -18.96 13.53
C SER A 64 -32.64 -20.29 14.09
N THR A 65 -31.89 -21.03 13.29
CA THR A 65 -31.23 -22.26 13.74
C THR A 65 -30.00 -21.98 14.60
N GLN A 66 -29.28 -20.89 14.32
CA GLN A 66 -28.08 -20.49 15.05
C GLN A 66 -27.95 -18.95 15.04
N ALA A 67 -27.78 -18.37 16.23
CA ALA A 67 -27.46 -16.96 16.39
C ALA A 67 -26.44 -16.78 17.51
N VAL A 68 -25.57 -15.78 17.37
CA VAL A 68 -24.57 -15.41 18.38
C VAL A 68 -24.52 -13.90 18.50
N VAL A 69 -24.42 -13.41 19.73
CA VAL A 69 -24.13 -11.99 19.97
C VAL A 69 -22.64 -11.77 19.71
N ASN A 70 -22.32 -10.88 18.78
CA ASN A 70 -20.97 -10.60 18.33
C ASN A 70 -20.62 -9.13 18.48
N ALA A 71 -19.33 -8.82 18.38
CA ALA A 71 -18.80 -7.46 18.41
C ALA A 71 -17.53 -7.39 17.57
N ARG A 72 -17.23 -6.20 17.04
CA ARG A 72 -15.98 -5.93 16.31
C ARG A 72 -14.80 -5.95 17.28
N LEU A 73 -13.71 -6.62 16.89
CA LEU A 73 -12.46 -6.59 17.63
C LEU A 73 -11.58 -5.42 17.17
N SER A 74 -11.07 -4.66 18.14
CA SER A 74 -9.99 -3.71 17.95
C SER A 74 -8.69 -4.34 18.42
N GLU A 75 -7.73 -4.46 17.52
CA GLU A 75 -6.38 -4.91 17.86
C GLU A 75 -5.56 -3.75 18.42
N VAL A 76 -4.87 -4.00 19.53
CA VAL A 76 -3.89 -3.08 20.11
C VAL A 76 -2.52 -3.67 19.88
N LYS A 77 -1.72 -2.99 19.07
CA LYS A 77 -0.37 -3.41 18.68
C LYS A 77 0.70 -2.67 19.48
N ALA A 78 1.89 -3.26 19.57
CA ALA A 78 3.03 -2.65 20.22
C ALA A 78 3.55 -1.45 19.40
N PRO A 79 3.64 -0.24 19.98
CA PRO A 79 4.12 0.95 19.26
C PRO A 79 5.65 1.03 19.16
N ILE A 80 6.38 0.29 20.00
CA ILE A 80 7.85 0.19 20.00
C ILE A 80 8.25 -1.22 20.40
N GLU A 81 9.43 -1.65 19.97
CA GLU A 81 10.06 -2.85 20.52
C GLU A 81 10.46 -2.68 21.99
N GLY A 82 10.36 -3.74 22.79
CA GLY A 82 10.80 -3.70 24.17
C GLY A 82 10.22 -4.81 25.05
N GLN A 83 10.44 -4.70 26.35
CA GLN A 83 9.86 -5.61 27.33
C GLN A 83 8.56 -5.04 27.88
N VAL A 84 7.51 -5.85 27.86
CA VAL A 84 6.23 -5.49 28.45
C VAL A 84 6.36 -5.51 29.98
N GLY A 85 6.03 -4.38 30.60
CA GLY A 85 5.99 -4.23 32.04
C GLY A 85 4.79 -4.94 32.67
N GLU A 86 4.38 -4.47 33.85
CA GLU A 86 3.25 -5.06 34.56
C GLU A 86 1.93 -4.88 33.80
N VAL A 87 1.28 -5.98 33.43
CA VAL A 87 -0.07 -5.99 32.85
C VAL A 87 -1.08 -6.33 33.94
N ARG A 88 -2.02 -5.42 34.21
CA ARG A 88 -3.01 -5.55 35.29
C ARG A 88 -4.38 -6.04 34.85
N LEU A 89 -4.54 -6.31 33.56
CA LEU A 89 -5.83 -6.63 32.95
C LEU A 89 -5.85 -8.07 32.43
N GLU A 90 -6.97 -8.76 32.67
CA GLU A 90 -7.22 -10.12 32.23
C GLU A 90 -8.30 -10.19 31.13
N THR A 91 -8.45 -11.38 30.52
CA THR A 91 -9.49 -11.61 29.51
C THR A 91 -10.86 -11.57 30.20
N GLY A 92 -11.80 -10.81 29.66
CA GLY A 92 -13.12 -10.57 30.26
C GLY A 92 -13.23 -9.24 31.03
N ASP A 93 -12.12 -8.55 31.32
CA ASP A 93 -12.16 -7.25 31.97
C ASP A 93 -12.73 -6.17 31.04
N SER A 94 -13.50 -5.25 31.62
CA SER A 94 -14.02 -4.07 30.90
C SER A 94 -13.00 -2.94 30.92
N VAL A 95 -12.81 -2.29 29.78
CA VAL A 95 -11.89 -1.17 29.58
C VAL A 95 -12.61 0.01 28.93
N VAL A 96 -12.18 1.22 29.30
CA VAL A 96 -12.65 2.47 28.66
C VAL A 96 -11.60 3.00 27.68
N THR A 97 -12.05 3.81 26.73
CA THR A 97 -11.18 4.50 25.78
C THR A 97 -10.13 5.32 26.53
N ASN A 98 -8.88 5.27 26.05
CA ASN A 98 -7.69 5.87 26.67
C ASN A 98 -7.30 5.33 28.05
N GLN A 99 -7.86 4.19 28.48
CA GLN A 99 -7.36 3.49 29.66
C GLN A 99 -5.99 2.86 29.37
N VAL A 100 -5.09 2.92 30.34
CA VAL A 100 -3.78 2.28 30.27
C VAL A 100 -3.93 0.76 30.31
N LEU A 101 -3.40 0.08 29.29
CA LEU A 101 -3.41 -1.38 29.19
C LEU A 101 -2.10 -2.00 29.67
N ALA A 102 -0.98 -1.47 29.20
CA ALA A 102 0.36 -1.95 29.51
C ALA A 102 1.40 -0.81 29.37
N THR A 103 2.60 -1.02 29.92
CA THR A 103 3.75 -0.15 29.65
C THR A 103 4.87 -0.97 29.03
N THR A 104 5.45 -0.53 27.92
CA THR A 104 6.63 -1.17 27.32
C THR A 104 7.87 -0.36 27.68
N THR A 105 8.95 -1.05 28.07
CA THR A 105 10.23 -0.42 28.40
C THR A 105 11.32 -0.99 27.51
N VAL A 106 12.07 -0.11 26.85
CA VAL A 106 13.25 -0.52 26.07
C VAL A 106 14.41 -0.81 27.01
N ALA A 107 15.11 -1.92 26.81
CA ALA A 107 16.28 -2.27 27.62
C ALA A 107 17.40 -1.22 27.40
N PRO A 108 18.01 -0.65 28.47
CA PRO A 108 19.06 0.36 28.34
C PRO A 108 20.27 -0.07 27.51
N SER A 109 20.58 -1.37 27.50
CA SER A 109 21.68 -1.94 26.69
C SER A 109 21.44 -1.84 25.18
N MET A 110 20.19 -1.96 24.73
CA MET A 110 19.86 -1.86 23.29
C MET A 110 19.96 -0.41 22.81
N LEU A 111 19.49 0.54 23.63
CA LEU A 111 19.64 1.98 23.36
C LEU A 111 21.12 2.40 23.26
N HIS A 112 22.00 1.84 24.10
CA HIS A 112 23.43 2.12 24.00
C HIS A 112 24.08 1.46 22.78
N ALA A 113 23.69 0.23 22.43
CA ALA A 113 24.22 -0.46 21.26
C ALA A 113 23.86 0.27 19.96
N GLU A 114 22.62 0.75 19.85
CA GLU A 114 22.15 1.57 18.72
C GLU A 114 22.88 2.92 18.66
N ALA A 115 22.99 3.64 19.78
CA ALA A 115 23.72 4.91 19.86
C ALA A 115 25.20 4.78 19.44
N VAL A 116 25.87 3.71 19.87
CA VAL A 116 27.27 3.44 19.51
C VAL A 116 27.38 3.03 18.05
N GLY A 117 26.43 2.24 17.54
CA GLY A 117 26.34 1.88 16.11
C GLY A 117 26.20 3.11 15.22
N ASP A 118 25.29 4.01 15.56
CA ASP A 118 25.05 5.25 14.83
C ASP A 118 26.25 6.19 14.88
N THR A 119 26.91 6.31 16.04
CA THR A 119 28.11 7.15 16.17
C THR A 119 29.24 6.63 15.29
N ARG A 120 29.45 5.31 15.24
CA ARG A 120 30.45 4.69 14.35
C ARG A 120 30.10 4.90 12.88
N ARG A 121 28.84 4.68 12.50
CA ARG A 121 28.40 4.92 11.13
C ARG A 121 28.63 6.37 10.71
N ARG A 122 28.33 7.33 11.59
CA ARG A 122 28.61 8.76 11.34
C ARG A 122 30.11 9.03 11.23
N SER A 123 30.97 8.40 12.05
CA SER A 123 32.42 8.57 11.91
C SER A 123 32.95 8.02 10.59
N ASP A 124 32.45 6.87 10.16
CA ASP A 124 32.85 6.22 8.91
C ASP A 124 32.46 7.07 7.70
N LEU A 125 31.21 7.59 7.68
CA LEU A 125 30.75 8.51 6.64
C LEU A 125 31.55 9.83 6.61
N LYS A 126 31.93 10.36 7.77
CA LYS A 126 32.79 11.56 7.85
C LYS A 126 34.19 11.29 7.31
N GLU A 127 34.75 10.12 7.60
CA GLU A 127 36.04 9.71 7.05
C GLU A 127 35.98 9.58 5.53
N GLU A 128 34.92 8.97 5.00
CA GLU A 128 34.69 8.86 3.57
C GLU A 128 34.51 10.22 2.88
N SER A 129 33.75 11.14 3.49
CA SER A 129 33.61 12.52 2.98
C SER A 129 34.95 13.26 2.98
N ALA A 130 35.80 13.04 3.98
CA ALA A 130 37.15 13.60 4.01
C ALA A 130 38.05 13.02 2.89
N LYS A 131 37.97 11.73 2.61
CA LYS A 131 38.70 11.07 1.50
C LYS A 131 38.24 11.57 0.13
N LEU A 132 36.93 11.68 -0.09
CA LEU A 132 36.37 12.25 -1.31
C LEU A 132 36.78 13.71 -1.48
N ASN A 133 36.77 14.49 -0.40
CA ASN A 133 37.22 15.88 -0.44
C ASN A 133 38.71 15.99 -0.82
N ALA A 134 39.58 15.13 -0.29
CA ALA A 134 40.99 15.09 -0.69
C ALA A 134 41.14 14.72 -2.17
N SER A 135 40.35 13.76 -2.66
CA SER A 135 40.35 13.34 -4.07
C SER A 135 39.84 14.45 -4.99
N LEU A 136 38.82 15.20 -4.57
CA LEU A 136 38.29 16.36 -5.27
C LEU A 136 39.34 17.47 -5.40
N ILE A 137 40.06 17.78 -4.31
CA ILE A 137 41.15 18.76 -4.34
C ILE A 137 42.26 18.32 -5.30
N ALA A 138 42.64 17.04 -5.29
CA ALA A 138 43.65 16.51 -6.20
C ALA A 138 43.21 16.63 -7.67
N ALA A 139 41.96 16.27 -7.99
CA ALA A 139 41.39 16.39 -9.34
C ALA A 139 41.27 17.87 -9.78
N GLN A 140 40.92 18.77 -8.87
CA GLN A 140 40.89 20.22 -9.14
C GLN A 140 42.28 20.76 -9.45
N LEU A 141 43.31 20.31 -8.72
CA LEU A 141 44.69 20.70 -8.99
C LEU A 141 45.16 20.20 -10.35
N GLU A 142 44.80 18.97 -10.72
CA GLU A 142 45.10 18.41 -12.04
C GLU A 142 44.41 19.20 -13.16
N LYS A 143 43.10 19.47 -13.03
CA LYS A 143 42.37 20.33 -13.96
C LYS A 143 43.04 21.71 -14.10
N ALA A 144 43.44 22.32 -12.98
CA ALA A 144 44.11 23.62 -12.99
C ALA A 144 45.46 23.58 -13.74
N ARG A 145 46.20 22.47 -13.67
CA ARG A 145 47.43 22.28 -14.47
C ARG A 145 47.12 22.25 -15.96
N TYR A 146 46.08 21.53 -16.38
CA TYR A 146 45.67 21.51 -17.79
C TYR A 146 45.10 22.84 -18.27
N ASP A 147 44.35 23.57 -17.44
CA ASP A 147 43.88 24.92 -17.73
C ASP A 147 45.06 25.88 -17.96
N LYS A 148 46.13 25.77 -17.15
CA LYS A 148 47.36 26.53 -17.38
C LYS A 148 48.02 26.17 -18.70
N MET A 149 48.21 24.87 -18.98
CA MET A 149 48.79 24.40 -20.24
C MET A 149 48.00 24.87 -21.46
N TYR A 150 46.67 24.89 -21.35
CA TYR A 150 45.78 25.44 -22.37
C TYR A 150 46.03 26.92 -22.63
N ASN A 151 46.09 27.73 -21.57
CA ASN A 151 46.35 29.16 -21.68
C ASN A 151 47.72 29.44 -22.29
N ASP A 152 48.76 28.73 -21.83
CA ASP A 152 50.12 28.85 -22.36
C ASP A 152 50.15 28.47 -23.86
N TYR A 153 49.49 27.38 -24.25
CA TYR A 153 49.37 26.95 -25.65
C TYR A 153 48.65 27.99 -26.53
N MET A 154 47.53 28.54 -26.06
CA MET A 154 46.77 29.58 -26.78
C MET A 154 47.59 30.86 -26.94
N GLN A 155 48.34 31.26 -25.91
CA GLN A 155 49.22 32.42 -25.97
C GLN A 155 50.35 32.23 -26.99
N HIS A 156 51.07 31.10 -26.93
CA HIS A 156 52.16 30.81 -27.87
C HIS A 156 51.66 30.69 -29.31
N THR A 157 50.55 30.00 -29.53
CA THR A 157 49.95 29.83 -30.86
C THR A 157 49.46 31.17 -31.41
N GLY A 158 48.81 32.00 -30.59
CA GLY A 158 48.38 33.33 -30.99
C GLY A 158 49.54 34.28 -31.29
N ALA A 159 50.63 34.19 -30.53
CA ALA A 159 51.84 34.97 -30.76
C ALA A 159 52.54 34.57 -32.08
N ASP A 160 52.70 33.27 -32.32
CA ASP A 160 53.29 32.74 -33.56
C ASP A 160 52.47 33.17 -34.79
N LEU A 161 51.15 33.03 -34.72
CA LEU A 161 50.27 33.40 -35.82
C LEU A 161 50.24 34.92 -36.06
N THR A 162 50.38 35.72 -35.00
CA THR A 162 50.54 37.18 -35.14
C THR A 162 51.84 37.54 -35.86
N LEU A 163 52.92 36.79 -35.62
CA LEU A 163 54.19 36.95 -36.35
C LEU A 163 54.02 36.59 -37.83
N GLN A 164 53.40 35.44 -38.12
CA GLN A 164 53.12 35.02 -39.50
C GLN A 164 52.23 36.02 -40.27
N VAL A 165 51.23 36.63 -39.60
CA VAL A 165 50.43 37.70 -40.19
C VAL A 165 51.29 38.90 -40.56
N ARG A 166 52.24 39.29 -39.71
CA ARG A 166 53.16 40.41 -39.96
C ARG A 166 54.10 40.12 -41.14
N GLU A 167 54.62 38.91 -41.22
CA GLU A 167 55.45 38.45 -42.35
C GLU A 167 54.66 38.44 -43.65
N ALA A 168 53.44 37.87 -43.63
CA ALA A 168 52.55 37.84 -44.78
C ALA A 168 52.09 39.24 -45.22
N GLN A 169 51.89 40.16 -44.27
CA GLN A 169 51.58 41.56 -44.56
C GLN A 169 52.73 42.22 -45.31
N THR A 170 53.96 42.05 -44.83
CA THR A 170 55.16 42.61 -45.47
C THR A 170 55.36 42.04 -46.88
N ALA A 171 55.11 40.74 -47.06
CA ALA A 171 55.17 40.08 -48.37
C ALA A 171 54.09 40.60 -49.32
N TYR A 172 52.85 40.80 -48.83
CA TYR A 172 51.76 41.41 -49.60
C TYR A 172 52.09 42.84 -50.00
N ASP A 173 52.55 43.68 -49.08
CA ASP A 173 52.90 45.08 -49.36
C ASP A 173 54.02 45.18 -50.39
N THR A 174 54.99 44.26 -50.34
CA THR A 174 56.07 44.18 -51.34
C THR A 174 55.54 43.78 -52.72
N ALA A 175 54.68 42.76 -52.79
CA ALA A 175 54.04 42.34 -54.03
C ALA A 175 53.13 43.43 -54.61
N GLN A 176 52.39 44.13 -53.76
CA GLN A 176 51.52 45.25 -54.15
C GLN A 176 52.32 46.40 -54.77
N LYS A 177 53.46 46.79 -54.16
CA LYS A 177 54.35 47.80 -54.72
C LYS A 177 54.92 47.39 -56.09
N ARG A 178 55.23 46.10 -56.28
CA ARG A 178 55.68 45.56 -57.58
C ARG A 178 54.57 45.60 -58.62
N ALA A 179 53.35 45.20 -58.26
CA ALA A 179 52.18 45.30 -59.13
C ALA A 179 51.93 46.75 -59.56
N GLN A 180 52.02 47.70 -58.63
CA GLN A 180 51.84 49.12 -58.93
C GLN A 180 52.92 49.66 -59.87
N SER A 181 54.20 49.32 -59.65
CA SER A 181 55.27 49.71 -60.57
C SER A 181 55.06 49.14 -61.98
N ALA A 182 54.63 47.88 -62.10
CA ALA A 182 54.36 47.25 -63.39
C ALA A 182 53.13 47.86 -64.09
N ALA A 183 52.12 48.28 -63.33
CA ALA A 183 50.96 49.00 -63.85
C ALA A 183 51.34 50.39 -64.38
N ASP A 184 52.20 51.11 -63.65
CA ASP A 184 52.72 52.41 -64.10
C ASP A 184 53.57 52.27 -65.39
N ASP A 185 54.39 51.22 -65.49
CA ASP A 185 55.14 50.89 -66.71
C ASP A 185 54.23 50.56 -67.89
N LEU A 186 53.17 49.79 -67.65
CA LEU A 186 52.17 49.49 -68.67
C LEU A 186 51.48 50.77 -69.17
N GLU A 187 51.12 51.69 -68.28
CA GLU A 187 50.49 52.95 -68.66
C GLU A 187 51.44 53.84 -69.47
N ARG A 188 52.71 53.94 -69.05
CA ARG A 188 53.75 54.61 -69.84
C ARG A 188 53.88 54.03 -71.24
N ASN A 189 53.89 52.70 -71.36
CA ASN A 189 53.99 52.03 -72.66
C ASN A 189 52.72 52.22 -73.51
N ARG A 190 51.53 52.23 -72.91
CA ARG A 190 50.28 52.57 -73.61
C ARG A 190 50.33 53.96 -74.20
N GLN A 191 50.84 54.94 -73.46
CA GLN A 191 51.00 56.30 -73.96
C GLN A 191 52.05 56.38 -75.08
N ALA A 192 53.21 55.75 -74.90
CA ALA A 192 54.25 55.71 -75.92
C ALA A 192 53.79 55.02 -77.23
N LEU A 193 52.90 54.02 -77.15
CA LEU A 193 52.30 53.39 -78.34
C LEU A 193 51.34 54.35 -79.07
N LYS A 194 50.54 55.16 -78.34
CA LYS A 194 49.69 56.20 -78.94
C LYS A 194 50.52 57.25 -79.69
N GLU A 195 51.72 57.52 -79.21
CA GLU A 195 52.70 58.42 -79.82
C GLU A 195 53.59 57.73 -80.89
N HIS A 196 53.31 56.46 -81.22
CA HIS A 196 54.07 55.64 -82.18
C HIS A 196 55.56 55.41 -81.84
N LEU A 197 55.94 55.51 -80.56
CA LEU A 197 57.32 55.39 -80.08
C LEU A 197 57.76 53.95 -79.76
N ILE A 198 56.82 53.02 -79.57
CA ILE A 198 57.10 51.61 -79.26
C ILE A 198 56.27 50.66 -80.15
N SER A 199 56.65 49.38 -80.18
CA SER A 199 55.95 48.33 -80.93
C SER A 199 54.86 47.62 -80.10
N ARG A 200 53.85 47.05 -80.77
CA ARG A 200 52.77 46.28 -80.09
C ARG A 200 53.28 45.13 -79.20
N PRO A 201 54.25 44.30 -79.64
CA PRO A 201 54.78 43.23 -78.78
C PRO A 201 55.39 43.72 -77.47
N MET A 202 55.94 44.94 -77.43
CA MET A 202 56.45 45.53 -76.19
C MET A 202 55.31 45.91 -75.23
N LEU A 203 54.17 46.36 -75.75
CA LEU A 203 52.98 46.61 -74.95
C LEU A 203 52.40 45.30 -74.40
N ASP A 204 52.33 44.26 -75.24
CA ASP A 204 51.83 42.94 -74.83
C ASP A 204 52.70 42.38 -73.69
N GLN A 205 54.03 42.46 -73.82
CA GLN A 205 54.97 42.07 -72.75
C GLN A 205 54.77 42.86 -71.45
N ALA A 206 54.51 44.17 -71.54
CA ALA A 206 54.24 44.99 -70.36
C ALA A 206 52.90 44.63 -69.70
N THR A 207 51.91 44.26 -70.51
CA THR A 207 50.59 43.82 -70.05
C THR A 207 50.72 42.50 -69.28
N GLU A 208 51.40 41.50 -69.85
CA GLU A 208 51.66 40.22 -69.19
C GLU A 208 52.42 40.38 -67.87
N LYS A 209 53.41 41.29 -67.82
CA LYS A 209 54.15 41.58 -66.58
C LYS A 209 53.27 42.21 -65.50
N ALA A 210 52.39 43.16 -65.88
CA ALA A 210 51.47 43.78 -64.95
C ALA A 210 50.45 42.77 -64.40
N ASP A 211 49.87 41.94 -65.28
CA ASP A 211 48.90 40.92 -64.90
C ASP A 211 49.53 39.84 -64.00
N ALA A 212 50.76 39.42 -64.29
CA ALA A 212 51.51 38.48 -63.45
C ALA A 212 51.82 39.07 -62.06
N ALA A 213 52.26 40.33 -62.00
CA ALA A 213 52.56 40.99 -60.73
C ALA A 213 51.29 41.23 -59.90
N GLN A 214 50.18 41.59 -60.53
CA GLN A 214 48.88 41.73 -59.87
C GLN A 214 48.37 40.39 -59.33
N SER A 215 48.45 39.31 -60.12
CA SER A 215 48.07 37.97 -59.69
C SER A 215 48.90 37.47 -58.50
N GLU A 216 50.19 37.81 -58.47
CA GLU A 216 51.05 37.53 -57.31
C GLU A 216 50.56 38.30 -56.06
N ALA A 217 50.28 39.60 -56.20
CA ALA A 217 49.76 40.42 -55.10
C ALA A 217 48.43 39.88 -54.55
N ASP A 218 47.50 39.47 -55.42
CA ASP A 218 46.22 38.89 -55.02
C ASP A 218 46.39 37.56 -54.29
N THR A 219 47.31 36.72 -54.74
CA THR A 219 47.65 35.45 -54.07
C THR A 219 48.23 35.69 -52.68
N ARG A 220 49.15 36.64 -52.53
CA ARG A 220 49.69 37.04 -51.22
C ARG A 220 48.61 37.64 -50.33
N GLY A 221 47.70 38.43 -50.90
CA GLY A 221 46.56 39.03 -50.20
C GLY A 221 45.56 38.00 -49.68
N ALA A 222 45.27 36.96 -50.47
CA ALA A 222 44.43 35.85 -50.04
C ALA A 222 45.07 35.08 -48.87
N ASN A 223 46.37 34.81 -48.93
CA ASN A 223 47.10 34.17 -47.84
C ASN A 223 47.09 35.02 -46.56
N LEU A 224 47.29 36.33 -46.68
CA LEU A 224 47.20 37.27 -45.56
C LEU A 224 45.81 37.26 -44.92
N ARG A 225 44.73 37.28 -45.71
CA ARG A 225 43.35 37.20 -45.19
C ARG A 225 43.12 35.90 -44.43
N ARG A 226 43.58 34.76 -44.98
CA ARG A 226 43.49 33.45 -44.32
C ARG A 226 44.20 33.46 -42.96
N LEU A 227 45.44 33.95 -42.89
CA LEU A 227 46.21 34.03 -41.64
C LEU A 227 45.58 35.00 -40.63
N LYS A 228 45.05 36.14 -41.08
CA LYS A 228 44.30 37.09 -40.21
C LYS A 228 43.05 36.44 -39.62
N GLN A 229 42.32 35.66 -40.41
CA GLN A 229 41.15 34.92 -39.92
C GLN A 229 41.58 33.91 -38.85
N GLN A 230 42.58 33.08 -39.15
CA GLN A 230 43.09 32.10 -38.18
C GLN A 230 43.55 32.79 -36.88
N ALA A 231 44.21 33.95 -36.97
CA ALA A 231 44.64 34.72 -35.79
C ALA A 231 43.45 35.21 -34.95
N SER A 232 42.36 35.59 -35.61
CA SER A 232 41.11 35.97 -34.94
C SER A 232 40.46 34.78 -34.25
N ASP A 233 40.47 33.61 -34.88
CA ASP A 233 39.85 32.38 -34.35
C ASP A 233 40.58 31.89 -33.09
N VAL A 234 41.93 31.91 -33.05
CA VAL A 234 42.70 31.60 -31.83
C VAL A 234 42.32 32.57 -30.71
N LYS A 235 42.24 33.87 -31.00
CA LYS A 235 41.89 34.90 -30.00
C LYS A 235 40.48 34.73 -29.47
N ALA A 236 39.56 34.23 -30.31
CA ALA A 236 38.20 33.90 -29.92
C ALA A 236 38.09 32.55 -29.17
N GLY A 237 39.18 31.80 -29.05
CA GLY A 237 39.22 30.53 -28.31
C GLY A 237 38.79 29.31 -29.12
N PHE A 238 38.73 29.42 -30.45
CA PHE A 238 38.45 28.27 -31.32
C PHE A 238 39.73 27.48 -31.63
N VAL A 239 39.66 26.15 -31.49
CA VAL A 239 40.75 25.24 -31.86
C VAL A 239 40.75 25.03 -33.37
N LEU A 240 41.89 25.33 -34.01
CA LEU A 240 41.95 25.58 -35.46
C LEU A 240 42.20 24.36 -36.37
N ASP A 241 42.31 23.15 -35.82
CA ASP A 241 42.38 21.93 -36.63
C ASP A 241 42.13 20.68 -35.75
N PRO A 242 41.01 19.94 -35.95
CA PRO A 242 40.72 18.71 -35.21
C PRO A 242 41.85 17.67 -35.32
N SER A 243 42.62 17.67 -36.41
CA SER A 243 43.69 16.69 -36.65
C SER A 243 44.98 17.00 -35.89
N LYS A 244 45.14 18.23 -35.38
CA LYS A 244 46.33 18.68 -34.63
C LYS A 244 46.03 18.95 -33.16
N THR A 245 44.84 18.58 -32.70
CA THR A 245 44.38 18.72 -31.31
C THR A 245 45.38 18.04 -30.37
N PRO A 246 46.08 18.78 -29.49
CA PRO A 246 46.98 18.17 -28.53
C PRO A 246 46.23 17.26 -27.56
N ALA A 247 46.84 16.13 -27.18
CA ALA A 247 46.23 15.16 -26.27
C ALA A 247 45.78 15.77 -24.93
N PHE A 248 46.47 16.82 -24.45
CA PHE A 248 46.14 17.49 -23.19
C PHE A 248 44.74 18.16 -23.21
N LEU A 249 44.19 18.50 -24.38
CA LEU A 249 42.83 19.05 -24.47
C LEU A 249 41.78 18.02 -24.02
N SER A 250 41.90 16.79 -24.52
CA SER A 250 41.05 15.70 -24.05
C SER A 250 41.29 15.35 -22.58
N ALA A 251 42.54 15.44 -22.10
CA ALA A 251 42.87 15.23 -20.70
C ALA A 251 42.25 16.31 -19.79
N ARG A 252 42.19 17.56 -20.24
CA ARG A 252 41.51 18.67 -19.56
C ARG A 252 40.02 18.40 -19.41
N ASP A 253 39.36 17.98 -20.48
CA ASP A 253 37.92 17.69 -20.47
C ASP A 253 37.61 16.49 -19.56
N ASN A 254 38.45 15.46 -19.61
CA ASN A 254 38.34 14.31 -18.70
C ASN A 254 38.55 14.71 -17.23
N ALA A 255 39.53 15.57 -16.95
CA ALA A 255 39.77 16.10 -15.61
C ALA A 255 38.60 16.97 -15.11
N ALA A 256 37.99 17.76 -15.98
CA ALA A 256 36.77 18.51 -15.67
C ALA A 256 35.61 17.58 -15.32
N ALA A 257 35.36 16.56 -16.17
CA ALA A 257 34.33 15.56 -15.91
C ALA A 257 34.59 14.77 -14.61
N GLN A 258 35.85 14.53 -14.26
CA GLN A 258 36.21 13.86 -13.00
C GLN A 258 35.93 14.75 -11.77
N VAL A 259 36.22 16.05 -11.85
CA VAL A 259 35.88 17.01 -10.79
C VAL A 259 34.38 17.06 -10.56
N ASP A 260 33.58 17.07 -11.64
CA ASP A 260 32.12 17.12 -11.54
C ASP A 260 31.56 15.83 -10.93
N ARG A 261 32.02 14.65 -11.37
CA ARG A 261 31.63 13.36 -10.75
C ARG A 261 31.94 13.31 -9.25
N LEU A 262 33.15 13.70 -8.85
CA LEU A 262 33.56 13.69 -7.43
C LEU A 262 32.78 14.71 -6.60
N ARG A 263 32.40 15.84 -7.19
CA ARG A 263 31.56 16.85 -6.53
C ARG A 263 30.15 16.33 -6.28
N GLU A 264 29.56 15.66 -7.26
CA GLU A 264 28.24 15.04 -7.12
C GLU A 264 28.24 13.93 -6.07
N GLU A 265 29.23 13.04 -6.11
CA GLU A 265 29.40 11.97 -5.12
C GLU A 265 29.58 12.53 -3.71
N LYS A 266 30.40 13.58 -3.56
CA LYS A 266 30.56 14.28 -2.27
C LYS A 266 29.24 14.90 -1.80
N ALA A 267 28.49 15.55 -2.68
CA ALA A 267 27.23 16.19 -2.32
C ALA A 267 26.20 15.16 -1.83
N ALA A 268 26.08 14.02 -2.51
CA ALA A 268 25.21 12.93 -2.08
C ALA A 268 25.59 12.38 -0.69
N LEU A 269 26.89 12.25 -0.42
CA LEU A 269 27.38 11.80 0.88
C LEU A 269 27.16 12.85 2.00
N ASP A 270 27.34 14.14 1.68
CA ASP A 270 27.07 15.23 2.62
C ASP A 270 25.57 15.33 2.95
N ASP A 271 24.68 15.08 1.99
CA ASP A 271 23.23 14.96 2.23
C ASP A 271 22.89 13.79 3.15
N GLN A 272 23.57 12.64 2.99
CA GLN A 272 23.42 11.49 3.88
C GLN A 272 23.89 11.80 5.31
N LEU A 273 24.96 12.58 5.46
CA LEU A 273 25.44 13.06 6.75
C LEU A 273 24.44 14.01 7.41
N LEU A 274 23.86 14.95 6.67
CA LEU A 274 22.81 15.87 7.17
C LEU A 274 21.57 15.11 7.63
N GLY A 275 21.14 14.10 6.87
CA GLY A 275 20.04 13.21 7.28
C GLY A 275 20.35 12.43 8.56
N SER A 276 21.61 12.03 8.75
CA SER A 276 22.06 11.34 9.96
C SER A 276 22.10 12.24 11.19
N ASP A 277 22.41 13.54 11.05
CA ASP A 277 22.51 14.49 12.16
C ASP A 277 21.14 14.83 12.80
N GLY A 278 20.04 14.62 12.08
CA GLY A 278 18.67 14.83 12.58
C GLY A 278 18.15 13.77 13.55
N LEU A 279 18.83 12.62 13.69
CA LEU A 279 18.46 11.64 14.71
C LEU A 279 19.00 12.09 16.08
N PRO A 280 18.15 12.14 17.13
CA PRO A 280 18.57 12.55 18.46
C PRO A 280 19.68 11.62 18.91
N THR A 281 20.87 12.17 19.11
CA THR A 281 21.94 11.49 19.85
C THR A 281 21.36 11.12 21.22
N PRO A 282 21.34 9.84 21.61
CA PRO A 282 20.98 9.49 22.97
C PRO A 282 22.01 10.16 23.88
N VAL A 283 21.57 11.21 24.56
CA VAL A 283 22.41 12.06 25.39
C VAL A 283 22.98 11.19 26.49
N THR A 284 24.26 10.86 26.38
CA THR A 284 25.05 10.40 27.52
C THR A 284 24.91 11.49 28.58
N GLY A 285 24.24 11.19 29.69
CA GLY A 285 24.27 12.07 30.85
C GLY A 285 25.74 12.31 31.24
N ALA A 286 26.09 13.54 31.63
CA ALA A 286 27.46 13.98 31.96
C ALA A 286 28.18 13.14 33.04
N ASN A 287 27.51 12.14 33.63
CA ASN A 287 27.97 11.33 34.74
C ASN A 287 28.12 9.83 34.40
N GLY A 288 27.96 9.40 33.14
CA GLY A 288 28.15 7.99 32.76
C GLY A 288 27.06 7.01 33.27
N GLU A 289 25.95 7.53 33.77
CA GLU A 289 24.79 6.72 34.19
C GLU A 289 23.96 6.32 32.95
N PRO A 290 23.53 5.06 32.83
CA PRO A 290 22.72 4.61 31.71
C PRO A 290 21.39 5.36 31.67
N VAL A 291 21.05 5.91 30.49
CA VAL A 291 19.75 6.52 30.22
C VAL A 291 18.66 5.54 30.66
N LYS A 292 17.84 5.95 31.65
CA LYS A 292 16.66 5.18 32.08
C LYS A 292 15.82 4.92 30.83
N GLY A 293 15.63 3.65 30.50
CA GLY A 293 15.06 3.21 29.22
C GLY A 293 13.79 3.98 28.87
N ALA A 294 13.61 4.26 27.57
CA ALA A 294 12.39 4.87 27.07
C ALA A 294 11.18 4.00 27.48
N ARG A 295 10.27 4.60 28.24
CA ARG A 295 9.04 3.94 28.69
C ARG A 295 7.88 4.51 27.90
N THR A 296 7.15 3.66 27.20
CA THR A 296 5.91 4.05 26.53
C THR A 296 4.71 3.39 27.21
N THR A 297 3.60 4.11 27.20
CA THR A 297 2.34 3.64 27.79
C THR A 297 1.37 3.33 26.66
N ILE A 298 0.76 2.16 26.72
CA ILE A 298 -0.16 1.65 25.70
C ILE A 298 -1.57 1.88 26.20
N TYR A 299 -2.38 2.53 25.37
CA TYR A 299 -3.75 2.94 25.70
C TYR A 299 -4.76 2.14 24.88
N SER A 300 -5.96 1.97 25.44
CA SER A 300 -7.09 1.37 24.72
C SER A 300 -7.67 2.36 23.69
N PRO A 301 -7.77 2.00 22.39
CA PRO A 301 -8.39 2.86 21.38
C PRO A 301 -9.93 2.91 21.49
N VAL A 302 -10.55 1.87 22.05
CA VAL A 302 -12.02 1.71 22.15
C VAL A 302 -12.43 1.38 23.58
N SER A 303 -13.70 1.61 23.90
CA SER A 303 -14.31 1.15 25.15
C SER A 303 -14.96 -0.21 24.91
N GLY A 304 -14.67 -1.22 25.73
CA GLY A 304 -15.02 -2.58 25.41
C GLY A 304 -14.59 -3.60 26.45
N THR A 305 -14.58 -4.87 26.07
CA THR A 305 -14.10 -5.97 26.91
C THR A 305 -12.88 -6.62 26.27
N ILE A 306 -11.88 -6.96 27.08
CA ILE A 306 -10.68 -7.66 26.59
C ILE A 306 -11.09 -9.07 26.17
N TRP A 307 -11.03 -9.33 24.87
CA TRP A 307 -11.39 -10.61 24.26
C TRP A 307 -10.25 -11.62 24.32
N SER A 308 -9.02 -11.15 24.06
CA SER A 308 -7.83 -11.99 24.18
C SER A 308 -6.61 -11.16 24.52
N ARG A 309 -5.71 -11.76 25.31
CA ARG A 309 -4.39 -11.22 25.63
C ARG A 309 -3.32 -12.15 25.06
N THR A 310 -2.50 -11.63 24.16
CA THR A 310 -1.42 -12.40 23.49
C THR A 310 -0.07 -12.23 24.18
N VAL A 311 0.04 -11.28 25.11
CA VAL A 311 1.29 -10.91 25.77
C VAL A 311 1.29 -11.19 27.28
N ALA A 312 2.45 -11.61 27.81
CA ALA A 312 2.70 -11.79 29.24
C ALA A 312 3.60 -10.71 29.83
N THR A 313 3.48 -10.46 31.14
CA THR A 313 4.39 -9.59 31.89
C THR A 313 5.84 -10.08 31.75
N GLY A 314 6.75 -9.19 31.34
CA GLY A 314 8.17 -9.49 31.12
C GLY A 314 8.50 -10.08 29.74
N GLN A 315 7.51 -10.31 28.88
CA GLN A 315 7.73 -10.79 27.52
C GLN A 315 8.34 -9.68 26.63
N ALA A 316 9.30 -10.06 25.79
CA ALA A 316 9.84 -9.18 24.76
C ALA A 316 8.89 -9.17 23.54
N VAL A 317 8.57 -7.96 23.06
CA VAL A 317 7.69 -7.72 21.90
C VAL A 317 8.39 -6.81 20.90
N GLN A 318 8.09 -7.00 19.62
CA GLN A 318 8.56 -6.16 18.53
C GLN A 318 7.50 -5.12 18.16
N GLU A 319 7.91 -4.05 17.46
CA GLU A 319 6.97 -3.09 16.91
C GLU A 319 5.96 -3.79 15.97
N GLY A 320 4.67 -3.54 16.20
CA GLY A 320 3.59 -4.15 15.42
C GLY A 320 3.02 -5.45 15.97
N ASP A 321 3.63 -6.05 17.01
CA ASP A 321 3.09 -7.27 17.62
C ASP A 321 1.71 -7.03 18.26
N ASP A 322 0.80 -7.99 18.09
CA ASP A 322 -0.52 -7.99 18.73
C ASP A 322 -0.39 -8.18 20.25
N LEU A 323 -0.87 -7.21 21.03
CA LEU A 323 -0.84 -7.28 22.49
C LEU A 323 -2.19 -7.68 23.07
N PHE A 324 -3.23 -6.96 22.67
CA PHE A 324 -4.60 -7.14 23.14
C PHE A 324 -5.59 -7.09 21.98
N ARG A 325 -6.67 -7.86 22.09
CA ARG A 325 -7.86 -7.70 21.25
C ARG A 325 -9.03 -7.29 22.13
N ILE A 326 -9.70 -6.21 21.77
CA ILE A 326 -10.76 -5.60 22.57
C ILE A 326 -12.05 -5.64 21.78
N ALA A 327 -13.08 -6.29 22.32
CA ALA A 327 -14.41 -6.29 21.74
C ALA A 327 -15.11 -4.96 22.03
N ASP A 328 -15.36 -4.16 20.99
CA ASP A 328 -15.94 -2.81 21.12
C ASP A 328 -17.41 -2.88 21.55
N ALA A 329 -17.72 -2.27 22.70
CA ALA A 329 -19.06 -2.24 23.28
C ALA A 329 -20.08 -1.49 22.41
N ASN A 330 -19.64 -0.57 21.54
CA ASN A 330 -20.54 0.16 20.64
C ASN A 330 -20.96 -0.65 19.41
N SER A 331 -20.15 -1.64 19.05
CA SER A 331 -20.30 -2.47 17.85
C SER A 331 -21.08 -3.78 18.08
N ILE A 332 -21.74 -3.93 19.23
CA ILE A 332 -22.45 -5.16 19.59
C ILE A 332 -23.65 -5.36 18.65
N HIS A 333 -23.67 -6.51 17.97
CA HIS A 333 -24.71 -6.94 17.05
C HIS A 333 -24.97 -8.44 17.22
N VAL A 334 -26.03 -8.97 16.61
CA VAL A 334 -26.32 -10.40 16.60
C VAL A 334 -26.16 -10.91 15.18
N GLU A 335 -25.28 -11.88 15.01
CA GLU A 335 -25.10 -12.60 13.76
C GLU A 335 -25.99 -13.83 13.74
N VAL A 336 -26.70 -14.01 12.65
CA VAL A 336 -27.66 -15.10 12.49
C VAL A 336 -27.50 -15.74 11.12
N TRP A 337 -27.45 -17.06 11.09
CA TRP A 337 -27.58 -17.83 9.86
C TRP A 337 -29.01 -18.35 9.72
N LEU A 338 -29.66 -17.98 8.62
CA LEU A 338 -31.03 -18.38 8.30
C LEU A 338 -31.07 -19.33 7.11
N ASP A 339 -31.94 -20.33 7.19
CA ASP A 339 -32.24 -21.23 6.08
C ASP A 339 -32.89 -20.47 4.90
N ARG A 340 -32.54 -20.86 3.67
CA ARG A 340 -33.03 -20.26 2.43
C ARG A 340 -34.54 -20.07 2.38
N ARG A 341 -35.30 -20.97 3.01
CA ARG A 341 -36.78 -20.94 3.05
C ARG A 341 -37.33 -19.66 3.68
N TYR A 342 -36.61 -19.05 4.61
CA TYR A 342 -37.07 -17.88 5.36
C TYR A 342 -36.51 -16.54 4.81
N GLY A 343 -35.45 -16.59 3.98
CA GLY A 343 -34.82 -15.41 3.39
C GLY A 343 -35.76 -14.43 2.67
N PRO A 344 -36.66 -14.88 1.77
CA PRO A 344 -37.56 -13.99 1.01
C PRO A 344 -38.60 -13.23 1.86
N GLN A 345 -38.78 -13.64 3.11
CA GLN A 345 -39.78 -13.08 4.02
C GLN A 345 -39.22 -11.94 4.88
N LEU A 346 -37.89 -11.75 4.88
CA LEU A 346 -37.20 -10.76 5.69
C LEU A 346 -36.80 -9.53 4.87
N ALA A 347 -36.91 -8.34 5.46
CA ALA A 347 -36.44 -7.09 4.90
C ALA A 347 -35.55 -6.34 5.89
N ILE A 348 -34.67 -5.47 5.36
CA ILE A 348 -33.87 -4.55 6.19
C ILE A 348 -34.83 -3.64 6.97
N GLY A 349 -34.58 -3.48 8.26
CA GLY A 349 -35.43 -2.73 9.20
C GLY A 349 -36.49 -3.56 9.92
N ASP A 350 -36.67 -4.85 9.58
CA ASP A 350 -37.59 -5.73 10.30
C ASP A 350 -37.18 -5.88 11.78
N ILE A 351 -38.18 -5.95 12.66
CA ILE A 351 -37.97 -6.19 14.09
C ILE A 351 -37.56 -7.65 14.29
N ALA A 352 -36.52 -7.86 15.09
CA ALA A 352 -36.06 -9.18 15.51
C ALA A 352 -36.12 -9.28 17.04
N LEU A 353 -36.67 -10.40 17.54
CA LEU A 353 -36.69 -10.73 18.96
C LEU A 353 -35.60 -11.76 19.23
N VAL A 354 -34.64 -11.40 20.07
CA VAL A 354 -33.45 -12.21 20.38
C VAL A 354 -33.58 -12.78 21.79
N TYR A 355 -33.62 -14.09 21.91
CA TYR A 355 -33.64 -14.81 23.18
C TYR A 355 -32.25 -15.37 23.48
N LEU A 356 -31.59 -14.85 24.51
CA LEU A 356 -30.29 -15.36 24.94
C LEU A 356 -30.46 -16.72 25.62
N ASN A 357 -29.68 -17.71 25.19
CA ASN A 357 -29.70 -19.03 25.80
C ASN A 357 -29.15 -18.93 27.23
N GLY A 358 -29.88 -19.45 28.21
CA GLY A 358 -29.44 -19.52 29.61
C GLY A 358 -29.87 -18.35 30.52
N MET A 359 -30.31 -17.20 29.99
CA MET A 359 -30.71 -16.04 30.81
C MET A 359 -32.20 -15.71 30.79
N GLY A 360 -32.99 -16.32 29.89
CA GLY A 360 -34.44 -16.09 29.81
C GLY A 360 -34.85 -14.65 29.46
N LYS A 361 -33.89 -13.81 29.03
CA LYS A 361 -34.12 -12.40 28.69
C LYS A 361 -34.37 -12.26 27.18
N GLU A 362 -35.41 -11.52 26.83
CA GLU A 362 -35.71 -11.10 25.47
C GLU A 362 -35.04 -9.75 25.20
N LEU A 363 -34.24 -9.68 24.14
CA LEU A 363 -33.66 -8.46 23.61
C LEU A 363 -34.35 -8.10 22.30
N ARG A 364 -34.42 -6.80 22.02
CA ARG A 364 -35.01 -6.29 20.78
C ARG A 364 -33.93 -5.70 19.89
N GLY A 365 -34.05 -5.98 18.59
CA GLY A 365 -33.15 -5.45 17.58
C GLY A 365 -33.82 -5.27 16.24
N ARG A 366 -33.06 -4.70 15.30
CA ARG A 366 -33.50 -4.49 13.90
C ARG A 366 -32.50 -5.09 12.95
N VAL A 367 -33.00 -5.65 11.85
CA VAL A 367 -32.17 -6.19 10.78
C VAL A 367 -31.48 -5.04 10.05
N THR A 368 -30.14 -5.02 10.07
CA THR A 368 -29.33 -3.98 9.41
C THR A 368 -28.70 -4.46 8.11
N SER A 369 -28.27 -5.73 8.06
CA SER A 369 -27.73 -6.32 6.84
C SER A 369 -28.35 -7.69 6.55
N PHE A 370 -28.49 -7.98 5.25
CA PHE A 370 -28.98 -9.24 4.73
C PHE A 370 -28.12 -9.62 3.53
N GLU A 371 -27.28 -10.64 3.71
CA GLU A 371 -26.30 -11.07 2.71
C GLU A 371 -26.44 -12.57 2.41
N GLY A 372 -26.28 -12.95 1.14
CA GLY A 372 -26.12 -14.35 0.76
C GLY A 372 -24.66 -14.79 0.94
N THR A 373 -24.46 -16.07 1.24
CA THR A 373 -23.13 -16.73 1.38
C THR A 373 -22.13 -16.42 0.28
N SER A 374 -22.59 -16.08 -0.93
CA SER A 374 -21.77 -15.78 -2.11
C SER A 374 -21.26 -14.33 -2.21
N ARG A 375 -21.60 -13.45 -1.25
CA ARG A 375 -21.26 -12.01 -1.30
C ARG A 375 -20.47 -11.45 -0.10
N ARG A 376 -19.95 -12.29 0.81
CA ARG A 376 -19.11 -11.79 1.93
C ARG A 376 -17.95 -10.98 1.34
N ARG A 377 -18.00 -9.67 1.56
CA ARG A 377 -17.05 -8.69 1.03
C ARG A 377 -15.69 -8.92 1.73
N LEU A 378 -14.60 -8.74 0.98
CA LEU A 378 -13.21 -8.94 1.39
C LEU A 378 -12.69 -7.96 2.48
N ASP A 379 -13.58 -7.21 3.12
CA ASP A 379 -13.26 -6.37 4.27
C ASP A 379 -13.52 -7.23 5.51
N GLU A 380 -12.55 -8.08 5.86
CA GLU A 380 -12.62 -9.03 6.96
C GLU A 380 -12.62 -8.27 8.30
N GLU A 381 -13.77 -7.72 8.67
CA GLU A 381 -14.00 -7.20 10.02
C GLU A 381 -13.82 -8.35 11.00
N VAL A 382 -12.73 -8.31 11.76
CA VAL A 382 -12.40 -9.36 12.73
C VAL A 382 -13.41 -9.27 13.87
N ASN A 383 -14.39 -10.15 13.86
CA ASN A 383 -15.41 -10.24 14.90
C ASN A 383 -14.94 -11.14 16.06
N ALA A 384 -15.54 -10.96 17.24
CA ALA A 384 -15.18 -11.72 18.45
C ALA A 384 -15.38 -13.23 18.25
N ILE A 385 -16.46 -13.63 17.57
CA ILE A 385 -16.71 -15.02 17.17
C ILE A 385 -16.81 -15.12 15.66
N ASP A 386 -16.12 -16.07 15.04
CA ASP A 386 -16.37 -16.43 13.64
C ASP A 386 -17.51 -17.46 13.57
N LEU A 387 -18.71 -16.99 13.27
CA LEU A 387 -19.87 -17.86 13.11
C LEU A 387 -19.87 -18.47 11.70
N GLN A 388 -19.47 -19.75 11.61
CA GLN A 388 -19.42 -20.47 10.34
C GLN A 388 -20.81 -20.90 9.86
N ALA A 389 -21.07 -20.77 8.56
CA ALA A 389 -22.28 -21.29 7.94
C ALA A 389 -22.29 -22.82 7.98
N VAL A 390 -23.39 -23.41 8.44
CA VAL A 390 -23.56 -24.87 8.49
C VAL A 390 -23.89 -25.42 7.10
N HIS A 391 -24.56 -24.62 6.27
CA HIS A 391 -24.92 -24.98 4.90
C HIS A 391 -24.60 -23.85 3.92
N PRO A 392 -24.15 -24.17 2.69
CA PRO A 392 -23.77 -23.16 1.68
C PRO A 392 -24.94 -22.29 1.20
N ASP A 393 -26.18 -22.70 1.46
CA ASP A 393 -27.40 -22.03 1.00
C ASP A 393 -28.06 -21.15 2.08
N GLN A 394 -27.35 -20.83 3.17
CA GLN A 394 -27.88 -19.97 4.24
C GLN A 394 -27.72 -18.48 3.92
N TYR A 395 -28.58 -17.65 4.52
CA TYR A 395 -28.45 -16.20 4.51
C TYR A 395 -27.81 -15.73 5.82
N HIS A 396 -26.84 -14.84 5.70
CA HIS A 396 -26.25 -14.13 6.83
C HIS A 396 -27.10 -12.90 7.13
N VAL A 397 -27.54 -12.76 8.37
CA VAL A 397 -28.32 -11.62 8.83
C VAL A 397 -27.63 -11.02 10.03
N SER A 398 -27.29 -9.73 9.93
CA SER A 398 -26.83 -8.95 11.08
C SER A 398 -27.99 -8.15 11.66
N ILE A 399 -28.13 -8.22 12.98
CA ILE A 399 -29.17 -7.54 13.73
C ILE A 399 -28.51 -6.60 14.71
N GLU A 400 -28.83 -5.32 14.59
CA GLU A 400 -28.39 -4.31 15.54
C GLU A 400 -29.33 -4.32 16.76
N LEU A 401 -28.75 -4.48 17.96
CA LEU A 401 -29.49 -4.45 19.22
C LEU A 401 -29.82 -3.02 19.64
N ASP A 402 -30.94 -2.83 20.34
CA ASP A 402 -31.27 -1.54 20.95
C ASP A 402 -30.19 -1.17 22.00
N PRO A 403 -29.81 0.11 22.14
CA PRO A 403 -28.68 0.54 22.99
C PRO A 403 -28.78 0.11 24.46
N VAL A 404 -30.00 -0.04 25.00
CA VAL A 404 -30.25 -0.47 26.39
C VAL A 404 -29.85 -1.92 26.63
N ASP A 405 -29.83 -2.73 25.57
CA ASP A 405 -29.54 -4.16 25.60
C ASP A 405 -28.14 -4.51 25.09
N ARG A 406 -27.33 -3.52 24.67
CA ARG A 406 -25.91 -3.70 24.31
C ARG A 406 -25.05 -3.79 25.57
N ARG A 407 -24.89 -5.01 26.08
CA ARG A 407 -23.99 -5.30 27.22
C ARG A 407 -22.86 -6.20 26.77
N ALA A 408 -21.65 -5.87 27.20
CA ALA A 408 -20.46 -6.64 26.83
C ALA A 408 -20.48 -8.08 27.36
N GLU A 409 -21.17 -8.34 28.48
CA GLU A 409 -21.41 -9.68 29.04
C GLU A 409 -22.14 -10.62 28.06
N TYR A 410 -22.88 -10.06 27.10
CA TYR A 410 -23.64 -10.85 26.15
C TYR A 410 -22.79 -11.30 24.96
N ILE A 411 -21.61 -10.68 24.75
CA ILE A 411 -20.72 -11.02 23.64
C ILE A 411 -20.28 -12.49 23.76
N GLY A 412 -20.47 -13.23 22.69
CA GLY A 412 -20.18 -14.65 22.58
C GLY A 412 -21.28 -15.60 23.05
N GLN A 413 -22.39 -15.08 23.57
CA GLN A 413 -23.54 -15.91 23.95
C GLN A 413 -24.32 -16.38 22.72
N SER A 414 -24.72 -17.65 22.74
CA SER A 414 -25.64 -18.19 21.74
C SER A 414 -27.06 -17.69 22.00
N ALA A 415 -27.78 -17.37 20.94
CA ALA A 415 -29.13 -16.86 20.99
C ALA A 415 -30.07 -17.61 20.03
N LYS A 416 -31.38 -17.43 20.24
CA LYS A 416 -32.42 -17.79 19.29
C LYS A 416 -33.14 -16.52 18.85
N VAL A 417 -33.23 -16.30 17.56
CA VAL A 417 -33.88 -15.12 16.99
C VAL A 417 -35.19 -15.50 16.33
N LEU A 418 -36.23 -14.74 16.65
CA LEU A 418 -37.54 -14.81 16.05
C LEU A 418 -37.79 -13.55 15.22
N PHE A 419 -38.25 -13.73 13.98
CA PHE A 419 -38.65 -12.61 13.12
C PHE A 419 -40.18 -12.61 12.97
N PRO A 420 -40.90 -11.71 13.66
CA PRO A 420 -42.36 -11.64 13.58
C PRO A 420 -42.91 -11.26 12.19
N GLY A 421 -42.07 -10.82 11.25
CA GLY A 421 -42.42 -10.58 9.84
C GLY A 421 -43.32 -9.37 9.61
N SER A 422 -42.85 -8.39 8.82
CA SER A 422 -43.60 -7.15 8.54
C SER A 422 -44.73 -7.29 7.52
N LYS A 423 -44.75 -8.37 6.73
CA LYS A 423 -45.68 -8.52 5.58
C LYS A 423 -47.12 -8.93 5.94
N HIS A 424 -47.43 -9.22 7.22
CA HIS A 424 -48.79 -9.56 7.66
C HIS A 424 -49.13 -8.99 9.06
N PRO A 425 -49.68 -7.75 9.16
CA PRO A 425 -49.93 -7.07 10.44
C PRO A 425 -50.94 -7.80 11.35
N LEU A 426 -51.78 -8.67 10.80
CA LEU A 426 -52.73 -9.50 11.56
C LEU A 426 -52.03 -10.55 12.45
N ARG A 427 -50.83 -11.02 12.06
CA ARG A 427 -50.08 -12.04 12.83
C ARG A 427 -49.36 -11.46 14.03
N ALA A 428 -48.81 -10.25 13.90
CA ALA A 428 -48.18 -9.54 15.00
C ALA A 428 -49.21 -9.17 16.10
N SER A 429 -50.44 -8.78 15.70
CA SER A 429 -51.50 -8.39 16.64
C SER A 429 -52.07 -9.57 17.45
N ILE A 430 -52.20 -10.75 16.83
CA ILE A 430 -52.65 -11.98 17.52
C ILE A 430 -51.59 -12.47 18.51
N TYR A 431 -50.29 -12.42 18.15
CA TYR A 431 -49.23 -12.84 19.07
C TYR A 431 -49.03 -11.85 20.23
N PHE A 432 -49.15 -10.54 19.98
CA PHE A 432 -49.12 -9.50 21.03
C PHE A 432 -50.22 -9.69 22.10
N TRP A 433 -51.35 -10.30 21.74
CA TRP A 433 -52.43 -10.62 22.68
C TRP A 433 -52.15 -11.90 23.48
N ILE A 434 -51.42 -12.86 22.90
CA ILE A 434 -51.11 -14.16 23.53
C ILE A 434 -49.92 -14.09 24.48
N THR A 435 -48.89 -13.30 24.19
CA THR A 435 -47.70 -13.22 25.06
C THR A 435 -47.85 -12.27 26.26
N ARG A 436 -48.98 -11.56 26.35
CA ARG A 436 -49.29 -10.63 27.46
C ARG A 436 -50.31 -11.20 28.45
N MET A 437 -50.81 -12.41 28.20
CA MET A 437 -51.69 -13.18 29.09
C MET A 437 -50.85 -14.28 29.75
#